data_AF-A0A1H7ZM79-F1
#
_entry.id   AF-A0A1H7ZM79-F1
#
_cell.length_a   1.000
_cell.length_b   1.000
_cell.length_c   1.000
_cell.angle_alpha   90.00
_cell.angle_beta   90.00
_cell.angle_gamma   90.00
#
_symmetry.space_group_name_H-M   'P 1'
#
loop_
_entity.id
_entity.type
_entity.pdbx_description
1 polymer ?
#
loop_
_entity_poly.entity_id
_entity_poly.type
_entity_poly.pdbx_seq_one_letter_code
_entity_poly.pdbx_strand_id
1 'polypeptide(L)'
;MDIFHPNTGEVRSDGPEGIACWFIDTDYNEESFFVRHAYFLGANDPYKSLKTTLKAEIDEEAWASLNSDLSRPFDRPRSGRIAVKVINHLGDEVMKVFRV
;
A
#
# COMPACT_ATOMS: atom_id res chain seq x y z
N MET A 1 3.04 9.47 6.59
CA MET A 1 2.77 10.10 5.27
C MET A 1 2.17 11.46 5.55
N ASP A 2 2.56 12.52 4.83
CA ASP A 2 2.01 13.86 5.08
C ASP A 2 0.63 13.98 4.44
N ILE A 3 -0.42 13.87 5.25
CA ILE A 3 -1.82 14.03 4.86
C ILE A 3 -2.24 15.46 5.17
N PHE A 4 -2.67 16.19 4.15
CA PHE A 4 -3.21 17.53 4.29
C PHE A 4 -4.70 17.47 4.60
N HIS A 5 -5.12 18.01 5.74
CA HIS A 5 -6.53 18.12 6.10
C HIS A 5 -7.10 19.47 5.60
N PRO A 6 -7.95 19.49 4.55
CA PRO A 6 -8.43 20.75 3.97
C PRO A 6 -9.35 21.56 4.90
N ASN A 7 -9.98 20.91 5.88
CA ASN A 7 -10.86 21.58 6.85
C ASN A 7 -10.10 22.29 7.97
N THR A 8 -8.85 21.90 8.25
CA THR A 8 -8.05 22.45 9.35
C THR A 8 -6.76 23.12 8.89
N GLY A 9 -6.35 22.90 7.64
CA GLY A 9 -5.11 23.44 7.07
C GLY A 9 -3.83 22.79 7.61
N GLU A 10 -3.96 21.72 8.40
CA GLU A 10 -2.82 21.04 9.01
C GLU A 10 -2.29 19.92 8.11
N VAL A 11 -0.96 19.85 8.00
CA VAL A 11 -0.24 18.71 7.43
C VAL A 11 0.11 17.80 8.60
N ARG A 12 -0.54 16.64 8.69
CA ARG A 12 -0.19 15.61 9.68
C ARG A 12 0.60 14.51 9.02
N SER A 13 1.78 14.22 9.57
CA SER A 13 2.51 12.99 9.28
C SER A 13 1.80 11.86 10.03
N ASP A 14 0.86 11.21 9.35
CA ASP A 14 0.12 10.09 9.95
C ASP A 14 1.02 8.84 9.96
N GLY A 15 0.95 8.10 11.07
CA GLY A 15 1.64 6.82 11.23
C GLY A 15 1.01 5.71 10.38
N PRO A 16 1.45 4.45 10.54
CA PRO A 16 0.89 3.31 9.81
C PRO A 16 -0.63 3.13 10.00
N GLU A 17 -1.17 3.63 11.11
CA GLU A 17 -2.60 3.53 11.47
C GLU A 17 -3.54 4.28 10.52
N GLY A 18 -3.04 5.26 9.77
CA GLY A 18 -3.83 5.98 8.75
C GLY A 18 -3.88 5.29 7.38
N ILE A 19 -3.17 4.17 7.21
CA ILE A 19 -3.01 3.49 5.93
C ILE A 19 -4.07 2.37 5.82
N ALA A 20 -4.97 2.49 4.85
CA ALA A 20 -5.86 1.40 4.51
C ALA A 20 -5.10 0.29 3.78
N CYS A 21 -4.34 0.67 2.76
CA CYS A 21 -3.48 -0.24 2.02
C CYS A 21 -2.31 0.48 1.34
N TRP A 22 -1.28 -0.28 1.00
CA TRP A 22 -0.17 0.19 0.20
C TRP A 22 0.31 -0.89 -0.78
N PHE A 23 0.86 -0.43 -1.89
CA PHE A 23 1.23 -1.26 -3.04
C PHE A 23 2.63 -0.91 -3.52
N ILE A 24 3.32 -1.91 -4.07
CA ILE A 24 4.63 -1.73 -4.68
C ILE A 24 4.60 -2.23 -6.11
N ASP A 25 5.05 -1.35 -7.01
CA ASP A 25 5.54 -1.70 -8.32
C ASP A 25 7.06 -1.86 -8.23
N THR A 26 7.53 -3.10 -8.24
CA THR A 26 8.95 -3.45 -8.09
C THR A 26 9.76 -3.32 -9.38
N ASP A 27 9.17 -2.89 -10.50
CA ASP A 27 9.87 -2.62 -11.76
C ASP A 27 9.11 -1.55 -12.56
N TYR A 28 9.12 -0.34 -11.99
CA TYR A 28 8.28 0.76 -12.46
C TYR A 28 8.90 1.42 -13.70
N ASN A 29 8.17 1.35 -14.81
CA ASN A 29 8.61 1.85 -16.11
C ASN A 29 8.27 3.33 -16.37
N GLU A 30 7.73 4.05 -15.39
CA GLU A 30 7.28 5.45 -15.48
C GLU A 30 6.00 5.69 -16.31
N GLU A 31 5.44 4.68 -16.97
CA GLU A 31 4.24 4.81 -17.79
C GLU A 31 2.98 4.32 -17.07
N SER A 32 3.09 3.23 -16.33
CA SER A 32 1.94 2.57 -15.69
C SER A 32 2.35 1.92 -14.39
N PHE A 33 1.45 1.99 -13.40
CA PHE A 33 1.65 1.36 -12.10
C PHE A 33 1.05 -0.04 -12.12
N PHE A 34 1.89 -1.06 -11.94
CA PHE A 34 1.46 -2.44 -11.81
C PHE A 34 1.64 -2.90 -10.36
N VAL A 35 0.52 -3.25 -9.72
CA VAL A 35 0.54 -3.84 -8.38
C VAL A 35 1.24 -5.19 -8.45
N ARG A 36 2.48 -5.26 -7.94
CA ARG A 36 3.22 -6.52 -7.78
C ARG A 36 3.16 -7.00 -6.34
N HIS A 37 3.23 -6.08 -5.38
CA HIS A 37 3.02 -6.37 -3.96
C HIS A 37 1.86 -5.52 -3.43
N ALA A 38 1.09 -6.08 -2.51
CA ALA A 38 -0.04 -5.44 -1.87
C ALA A 38 -0.02 -5.71 -0.37
N TYR A 39 -0.36 -4.71 0.42
CA TYR A 39 -0.37 -4.78 1.86
C TYR A 39 -1.54 -3.98 2.43
N PHE A 40 -2.12 -4.46 3.52
CA PHE A 40 -3.35 -3.91 4.10
C PHE A 40 -3.15 -3.71 5.60
N LEU A 41 -3.14 -2.46 6.05
CA LEU A 41 -2.88 -2.07 7.44
C LEU A 41 -4.11 -1.51 8.15
N GLY A 42 -5.25 -1.46 7.44
CA GLY A 42 -6.42 -0.73 7.90
C GLY A 42 -7.03 -1.23 9.21
N ALA A 43 -7.52 -0.28 10.01
CA ALA A 43 -8.38 -0.57 11.16
C ALA A 43 -9.76 -1.09 10.70
N ASN A 44 -10.36 -2.00 11.48
CA ASN A 44 -11.67 -2.67 11.24
C ASN A 44 -11.71 -3.85 10.26
N ASP A 45 -10.82 -4.83 10.43
CA ASP A 45 -10.98 -6.16 9.82
C ASP A 45 -10.90 -6.17 8.28
N PRO A 46 -9.77 -5.70 7.69
CA PRO A 46 -9.58 -5.65 6.24
C PRO A 46 -9.67 -7.04 5.57
N TYR A 47 -9.62 -8.12 6.36
CA TYR A 47 -9.94 -9.49 5.98
C TYR A 47 -11.33 -9.62 5.34
N LYS A 48 -12.37 -8.97 5.88
CA LYS A 48 -13.74 -9.06 5.32
C LYS A 48 -13.87 -8.35 3.98
N SER A 49 -13.31 -7.15 3.87
CA SER A 49 -13.32 -6.39 2.61
C SER A 49 -12.53 -7.14 1.54
N LEU A 50 -11.35 -7.66 1.86
CA LEU A 50 -10.52 -8.40 0.91
C LEU A 50 -11.12 -9.75 0.52
N LYS A 51 -11.68 -10.52 1.46
CA LYS A 51 -12.39 -11.78 1.18
C LYS A 51 -13.57 -11.55 0.23
N THR A 52 -14.28 -10.44 0.41
CA THR A 52 -15.39 -10.06 -0.47
C THR A 52 -14.89 -9.69 -1.87
N THR A 53 -13.77 -8.96 -1.97
CA THR A 53 -13.17 -8.57 -3.25
C THR A 53 -12.52 -9.74 -3.99
N LEU A 54 -11.79 -10.62 -3.30
CA LEU A 54 -11.07 -11.76 -3.86
C LEU A 54 -11.93 -13.01 -4.05
N LYS A 55 -13.14 -13.06 -3.47
CA LYS A 55 -14.08 -14.20 -3.54
C LYS A 55 -13.44 -15.57 -3.29
N ALA A 56 -12.43 -15.63 -2.42
CA ALA A 56 -11.67 -16.84 -2.14
C ALA A 56 -11.52 -17.06 -0.63
N GLU A 57 -11.31 -18.31 -0.21
CA GLU A 57 -10.80 -18.59 1.14
C GLU A 57 -9.37 -18.06 1.23
N ILE A 58 -9.16 -17.05 2.07
CA ILE A 58 -7.84 -16.45 2.28
C ILE A 58 -7.13 -17.30 3.35
N ASP A 59 -5.99 -17.87 2.96
CA ASP A 59 -5.04 -18.55 3.84
C ASP A 59 -4.51 -17.57 4.92
N GLU A 60 -4.53 -17.98 6.19
CA GLU A 60 -4.11 -17.15 7.32
C GLU A 60 -2.64 -16.74 7.26
N GLU A 61 -1.75 -17.59 6.73
CA GLU A 61 -0.34 -17.28 6.53
C GLU A 61 -0.15 -16.28 5.38
N ALA A 62 -0.92 -16.46 4.30
CA ALA A 62 -0.97 -15.50 3.21
C ALA A 62 -1.49 -14.14 3.71
N TRP A 63 -2.44 -14.12 4.65
CA TRP A 63 -2.95 -12.90 5.26
C TRP A 63 -1.91 -12.21 6.15
N ALA A 64 -1.25 -12.94 7.05
CA ALA A 64 -0.23 -12.38 7.93
C ALA A 64 0.89 -11.67 7.13
N SER A 65 1.21 -12.21 5.95
CA SER A 65 2.19 -11.65 5.05
C SER A 65 1.67 -10.52 4.15
N LEU A 66 0.36 -10.23 4.16
CA LEU A 66 -0.28 -9.06 3.53
C LEU A 66 -0.59 -7.96 4.58
N ASN A 67 -0.82 -8.31 5.84
CA ASN A 67 -1.01 -7.36 6.94
C ASN A 67 0.34 -6.91 7.53
N SER A 68 1.13 -6.20 6.74
CA SER A 68 2.45 -5.74 7.15
C SER A 68 2.78 -4.33 6.62
N ASP A 69 3.52 -3.58 7.43
CA ASP A 69 4.15 -2.32 7.08
C ASP A 69 5.56 -2.52 6.50
N LEU A 70 6.05 -3.76 6.52
CA LEU A 70 7.28 -4.19 5.91
C LEU A 70 6.99 -4.94 4.61
N SER A 71 7.70 -4.58 3.54
CA SER A 71 7.64 -5.35 2.31
C SER A 71 8.30 -6.71 2.47
N ARG A 72 7.77 -7.69 1.74
CA ARG A 72 8.49 -8.93 1.47
C ARG A 72 9.72 -8.61 0.63
N PRO A 73 10.83 -9.36 0.79
CA PRO A 73 11.99 -9.21 -0.08
C PRO A 73 11.61 -9.38 -1.55
N PHE A 74 12.25 -8.62 -2.43
CA PHE A 74 12.12 -8.73 -3.88
C PHE A 74 13.46 -8.43 -4.57
N ASP A 75 13.63 -8.98 -5.77
CA ASP A 75 14.84 -8.76 -6.56
C ASP A 75 14.96 -7.28 -6.99
N ARG A 76 16.19 -6.81 -7.15
CA ARG A 76 16.43 -5.43 -7.59
C ARG A 76 15.83 -5.21 -9.00
N PRO A 77 15.00 -4.16 -9.21
CA PRO A 77 14.44 -3.85 -10.52
C PRO A 77 15.50 -3.67 -11.59
N ARG A 78 15.21 -4.10 -12.82
CA ARG A 78 16.04 -3.81 -13.99
C ARG A 78 16.03 -2.32 -14.33
N SER A 79 14.89 -1.67 -14.14
CA SER A 79 14.73 -0.21 -14.28
C SER A 79 15.48 0.62 -13.22
N GLY A 80 15.97 -0.02 -12.14
CA GLY A 80 16.57 0.66 -11.00
C GLY A 80 15.58 1.53 -10.22
N ARG A 81 14.27 1.31 -10.40
CA ARG A 81 13.20 2.09 -9.78
C ARG A 81 12.10 1.21 -9.23
N ILE A 82 11.53 1.67 -8.14
CA ILE A 82 10.28 1.16 -7.60
C ILE A 82 9.30 2.30 -7.44
N ALA A 83 8.01 2.03 -7.57
CA ALA A 83 6.96 2.96 -7.16
C ALA A 83 6.19 2.38 -5.98
N VAL A 84 5.94 3.21 -4.98
CA VAL A 84 5.13 2.87 -3.82
C VAL A 84 3.89 3.75 -3.86
N LYS A 85 2.72 3.13 -3.83
CA LYS A 85 1.42 3.82 -3.75
C LYS A 85 0.78 3.49 -2.41
N VAL A 86 0.30 4.50 -1.69
CA VAL A 86 -0.39 4.35 -0.40
C VAL A 86 -1.76 4.98 -0.53
N ILE A 87 -2.76 4.31 0.05
CA ILE A 87 -4.15 4.75 0.05
C ILE A 87 -4.63 4.80 1.50
N ASN A 88 -5.22 5.92 1.90
CA ASN A 88 -5.83 6.06 3.22
C ASN A 88 -7.28 5.54 3.23
N HIS A 89 -7.93 5.57 4.40
CA HIS A 89 -9.32 5.13 4.55
C HIS A 89 -10.37 5.99 3.83
N LEU A 90 -10.01 7.22 3.45
CA LEU A 90 -10.87 8.16 2.73
C LEU A 90 -10.78 7.95 1.21
N GLY A 91 -9.85 7.11 0.74
CA GLY A 91 -9.58 6.88 -0.67
C GLY A 91 -8.57 7.84 -1.28
N ASP A 92 -7.94 8.71 -0.48
CA ASP A 92 -6.85 9.56 -0.97
C ASP A 92 -5.65 8.67 -1.29
N GLU A 93 -5.10 8.84 -2.48
CA GLU A 93 -3.90 8.13 -2.92
C GLU A 93 -2.70 9.07 -3.02
N VAL A 94 -1.55 8.58 -2.57
CA VAL A 94 -0.26 9.22 -2.78
C VAL A 94 0.72 8.19 -3.32
N MET A 95 1.46 8.56 -4.36
CA MET A 95 2.47 7.72 -4.98
C MET A 95 3.84 8.38 -4.90
N LYS A 96 4.87 7.59 -4.61
CA LYS A 96 6.26 8.02 -4.61
C LYS A 96 7.14 7.01 -5.33
N VAL A 97 8.02 7.52 -6.20
CA VAL A 97 9.01 6.72 -6.92
C VAL A 97 10.35 6.82 -6.20
N PHE A 98 11.02 5.68 -6.05
CA PHE A 98 12.35 5.57 -5.46
C PHE A 98 13.32 4.97 -6.47
N ARG A 99 14.57 5.44 -6.46
CA ARG A 99 15.69 4.81 -7.18
C ARG A 99 16.42 3.88 -6.22
N VAL A 100 16.75 2.67 -6.68
CA VAL A 100 17.35 1.59 -5.87
C VAL A 100 18.60 1.01 -6.52
#